data_AF-A0A353BHM7-F1
#
_entry.id   AF-A0A353BHM7-F1
#
_cell.length_a   1.000
_cell.length_b   1.000
_cell.length_c   1.000
_cell.angle_alpha   90.00
_cell.angle_beta   90.00
_cell.angle_gamma   90.00
#
_symmetry.space_group_name_H-M   'P 1'
#
loop_
_entity.id
_entity.type
_entity.pdbx_description
1 polymer ?
#
loop_
_entity_poly.entity_id
_entity_poly.type
_entity_poly.pdbx_seq_one_letter_code
_entity_poly.pdbx_strand_id
1 'polypeptide(L)'
;MAIENITGNENLEELQALLEAVEKRLSILDEKKSLTRPEIYAKVRSEYMAKIKEIQDMMLEKGADLENALNQAIVDQDTLGFRKQELKDILDEMELRLVIGEIDEETKARQTQEHEEEIAEIDSKLAALDLKIKNYQKLTASQPKPSMVREPPQPPPEPPKPVVAPRPAAAQPKPAVRPQPEPDVTQMDVPPQPHRLEPKPAHKPPPPERQPAPEPKAIPTQRPAFPQPKPAAPAPPPEPAPLPPTPA
;
A
#
# COMPACT_ATOMS: atom_id res chain seq x y z
N MET A 1 3.46 29.78 22.86
CA MET A 1 3.26 28.84 21.74
C MET A 1 2.38 27.71 22.25
N ALA A 2 1.22 27.52 21.65
CA ALA A 2 0.21 26.57 22.08
C ALA A 2 0.67 25.11 21.82
N ILE A 3 0.13 24.18 22.59
CA ILE A 3 0.21 22.76 22.27
C ILE A 3 -0.68 22.59 21.04
N GLU A 4 -0.07 22.41 19.87
CA GLU A 4 -0.81 22.03 18.67
C GLU A 4 -1.53 20.71 18.98
N ASN A 5 -2.86 20.77 18.85
CA ASN A 5 -3.74 19.63 19.02
C ASN A 5 -3.48 18.70 17.84
N ILE A 6 -3.25 17.43 18.14
CA ILE A 6 -3.29 16.38 17.13
C ILE A 6 -4.72 16.34 16.61
N THR A 7 -4.90 16.66 15.34
CA THR A 7 -6.16 16.72 14.62
C THR A 7 -6.49 15.41 13.89
N GLY A 8 -5.53 14.47 13.80
CA GLY A 8 -5.71 13.15 13.20
C GLY A 8 -5.57 13.12 11.67
N ASN A 9 -5.32 14.28 11.06
CA ASN A 9 -5.18 14.45 9.61
C ASN A 9 -3.75 14.78 9.19
N GLU A 10 -2.80 14.71 10.12
CA GLU A 10 -1.41 15.07 9.87
C GLU A 10 -0.78 14.11 8.85
N ASN A 11 0.03 14.69 7.96
CA ASN A 11 0.89 13.89 7.11
C ASN A 11 2.13 13.41 7.89
N LEU A 12 2.86 12.43 7.35
CA LEU A 12 4.00 11.81 8.03
C LEU A 12 5.11 12.81 8.41
N GLU A 13 5.36 13.80 7.54
CA GLU A 13 6.31 14.89 7.80
C GLU A 13 5.86 15.79 8.97
N GLU A 14 4.55 16.05 9.08
CA GLU A 14 3.98 16.86 10.16
C GLU A 14 4.02 16.09 11.50
N LEU A 15 3.73 14.78 11.46
CA LEU A 15 3.88 13.90 12.62
C LEU A 15 5.33 13.84 13.11
N GLN A 16 6.30 13.82 12.20
CA GLN A 16 7.72 13.88 12.56
C GLN A 16 8.09 15.22 13.21
N ALA A 17 7.64 16.34 12.65
CA ALA A 17 7.88 17.67 13.24
C ALA A 17 7.23 17.81 14.63
N LEU A 18 6.03 17.25 14.81
CA LEU A 18 5.35 17.18 16.10
C LEU A 18 6.11 16.32 17.10
N LEU A 19 6.64 15.16 16.69
CA LEU A 19 7.46 14.30 17.53
C LEU A 19 8.69 15.06 18.05
N GLU A 20 9.46 15.68 17.16
CA GLU A 20 10.65 16.47 17.51
C GLU A 20 10.30 17.64 18.46
N ALA A 21 9.19 18.32 18.21
CA ALA A 21 8.72 19.42 19.05
C ALA A 21 8.34 18.95 20.47
N VAL A 22 7.70 17.78 20.58
CA VAL A 22 7.32 17.20 21.88
C VAL A 22 8.54 16.68 22.62
N GLU A 23 9.47 15.99 21.94
CA GLU A 23 10.74 15.53 22.51
C GLU A 23 11.60 16.69 23.03
N LYS A 24 11.68 17.79 22.29
CA LYS A 24 12.37 19.00 22.74
C LYS A 24 11.76 19.59 24.00
N ARG A 25 10.43 19.61 24.11
CA ARG A 25 9.72 20.07 25.33
C ARG A 25 9.96 19.14 26.51
N LEU A 26 10.01 17.84 26.27
CA LEU A 26 10.35 16.84 27.28
C LEU A 26 11.78 17.02 27.80
N SER A 27 12.74 17.28 26.91
CA SER A 27 14.13 17.58 27.29
C SER A 27 14.21 18.83 28.18
N ILE A 28 13.48 19.90 27.84
CA ILE A 28 13.40 21.11 28.68
C ILE A 28 12.75 20.82 30.03
N LEU A 29 11.75 19.93 30.08
CA LEU A 29 11.11 19.50 31.32
C LEU A 29 12.10 18.76 32.23
N ASP A 30 12.92 17.88 31.63
CA ASP A 30 13.94 17.11 32.36
C ASP A 30 15.05 18.01 32.92
N GLU A 31 15.50 19.03 32.16
CA GLU A 31 16.45 20.04 32.64
C GLU A 31 15.92 20.84 33.83
N LYS A 32 14.61 21.11 33.85
CA LYS A 32 13.95 21.91 34.89
C LYS A 32 13.38 21.08 36.04
N LYS A 33 13.70 19.77 36.10
CA LYS A 33 13.18 18.84 37.12
C LYS A 33 13.40 19.31 38.56
N SER A 34 14.51 20.01 38.83
CA SER A 34 14.84 20.52 40.18
C SER A 34 14.00 21.73 40.61
N LEU A 35 13.34 22.41 39.66
CA LEU A 35 12.55 23.62 39.91
C LEU A 35 11.07 23.32 40.18
N THR A 36 10.65 22.08 40.06
CA THR A 36 9.25 21.65 40.19
C THR A 36 9.09 20.56 41.24
N ARG A 37 7.89 20.45 41.82
CA ARG A 37 7.56 19.38 42.76
C ARG A 37 7.63 18.02 42.02
N PRO A 38 8.19 16.96 42.64
CA PRO A 38 8.35 15.66 41.98
C PRO A 38 7.06 15.09 41.39
N GLU A 39 5.94 15.27 42.08
CA GLU A 39 4.61 14.81 41.64
C GLU A 39 4.14 15.51 40.35
N ILE A 40 4.36 16.82 40.26
CA ILE A 40 3.98 17.61 39.08
C ILE A 40 4.86 17.25 37.88
N TYR A 41 6.18 17.12 38.12
CA TYR A 41 7.10 16.66 37.09
C TYR A 41 6.71 15.28 36.56
N ALA A 42 6.45 14.32 37.44
CA ALA A 42 6.05 12.96 37.05
C ALA A 42 4.77 12.96 36.21
N LYS A 43 3.76 13.76 36.59
CA LYS A 43 2.51 13.90 35.85
C LYS A 43 2.75 14.47 34.45
N VAL A 44 3.39 15.63 34.34
CA VAL A 44 3.61 16.30 33.05
C VAL A 44 4.51 15.45 32.14
N ARG A 45 5.52 14.78 32.70
CA ARG A 45 6.36 13.83 31.98
C ARG A 45 5.55 12.66 31.41
N SER A 46 4.63 12.09 32.20
CA SER A 46 3.77 11.01 31.73
C SER A 46 2.84 11.43 30.60
N GLU A 47 2.31 12.67 30.64
CA GLU A 47 1.48 13.23 29.58
C GLU A 47 2.27 13.40 28.27
N TYR A 48 3.49 13.93 28.33
CA TYR A 48 4.36 14.02 27.16
C TYR A 48 4.79 12.66 26.61
N MET A 49 5.08 11.69 27.47
CA MET A 49 5.39 10.32 27.04
C MET A 49 4.20 9.65 26.36
N ALA A 50 2.98 9.86 26.89
CA ALA A 50 1.75 9.38 26.25
C ALA A 50 1.56 10.04 24.88
N LYS A 51 1.79 11.35 24.76
CA LYS A 51 1.69 12.06 23.47
C LYS A 51 2.74 11.60 22.46
N ILE A 52 3.98 11.33 22.88
CA ILE A 52 5.01 10.75 22.01
C ILE A 52 4.56 9.40 21.49
N LYS A 53 4.03 8.55 22.36
CA LYS A 53 3.51 7.24 21.96
C LYS A 53 2.36 7.36 20.96
N GLU A 54 1.41 8.26 21.22
CA GLU A 54 0.29 8.53 20.30
C GLU A 54 0.78 8.97 18.92
N ILE A 55 1.78 9.86 18.85
CA ILE A 55 2.38 10.30 17.59
C ILE A 55 3.08 9.13 16.87
N GLN A 56 3.82 8.30 17.61
CA GLN A 56 4.50 7.12 17.05
C GLN A 56 3.49 6.10 16.49
N ASP A 57 2.39 5.85 17.21
CA ASP A 57 1.33 4.93 16.77
C ASP A 57 0.68 5.44 15.47
N MET A 58 0.40 6.75 15.36
CA MET A 58 -0.11 7.35 14.12
C MET A 58 0.91 7.29 12.96
N MET A 59 2.19 7.50 13.24
CA MET A 59 3.24 7.38 12.21
C MET A 59 3.34 5.95 11.67
N LEU A 60 3.20 4.93 12.54
CA LEU A 60 3.18 3.53 12.14
C LEU A 60 1.96 3.20 11.27
N GLU A 61 0.77 3.68 11.67
CA GLU A 61 -0.46 3.48 10.90
C GLU A 61 -0.36 4.12 9.50
N LYS A 62 0.00 5.41 9.44
CA LYS A 62 0.23 6.12 8.18
C LYS A 62 1.33 5.47 7.34
N GLY A 63 2.33 4.90 8.00
CA GLY A 63 3.40 4.19 7.32
C GLY A 63 2.94 2.90 6.66
N ALA A 64 2.12 2.10 7.35
CA ALA A 64 1.50 0.91 6.79
C ALA A 64 0.56 1.26 5.63
N ASP A 65 -0.21 2.34 5.73
CA ASP A 65 -1.07 2.83 4.65
C ASP A 65 -0.26 3.21 3.40
N LEU A 66 0.88 3.90 3.57
CA LEU A 66 1.79 4.26 2.49
C LEU A 66 2.43 3.02 1.84
N GLU A 67 2.85 2.03 2.63
CA GLU A 67 3.37 0.77 2.11
C GLU A 67 2.32 0.00 1.31
N ASN A 68 1.08 -0.07 1.82
CA ASN A 68 -0.04 -0.68 1.10
C ASN A 68 -0.32 0.05 -0.22
N ALA A 69 -0.34 1.39 -0.21
CA ALA A 69 -0.54 2.19 -1.41
C ALA A 69 0.60 2.03 -2.43
N LEU A 70 1.85 1.88 -1.96
CA LEU A 70 3.01 1.58 -2.80
C LEU A 70 2.87 0.21 -3.46
N ASN A 71 2.55 -0.82 -2.69
CA ASN A 71 2.36 -2.18 -3.21
C ASN A 71 1.24 -2.22 -4.25
N GLN A 72 0.11 -1.55 -3.99
CA GLN A 72 -0.99 -1.46 -4.95
C GLN A 72 -0.55 -0.76 -6.24
N ALA A 73 0.19 0.34 -6.15
CA ALA A 73 0.67 1.06 -7.32
C ALA A 73 1.62 0.21 -8.19
N ILE A 74 2.46 -0.64 -7.57
CA ILE A 74 3.32 -1.59 -8.27
C ILE A 74 2.48 -2.65 -8.99
N VAL A 75 1.48 -3.22 -8.32
CA VAL A 75 0.56 -4.21 -8.93
C VAL A 75 -0.20 -3.60 -10.11
N ASP A 76 -0.67 -2.36 -9.97
CA ASP A 76 -1.35 -1.64 -11.06
C ASP A 76 -0.41 -1.39 -12.24
N GLN A 77 0.85 -1.04 -11.96
CA GLN A 77 1.90 -0.86 -12.98
C GLN A 77 2.16 -2.16 -13.75
N ASP A 78 2.33 -3.28 -13.05
CA ASP A 78 2.54 -4.59 -13.68
C ASP A 78 1.34 -4.99 -14.53
N THR A 79 0.12 -4.81 -14.01
CA THR A 79 -1.13 -5.12 -14.71
C THR A 79 -1.26 -4.32 -16.02
N LEU A 80 -1.00 -3.02 -15.97
CA LEU A 80 -0.98 -2.16 -17.16
C LEU A 80 0.15 -2.53 -18.12
N GLY A 81 1.31 -2.92 -17.60
CA GLY A 81 2.44 -3.43 -18.39
C GLY A 81 2.07 -4.68 -19.19
N PHE A 82 1.40 -5.65 -18.57
CA PHE A 82 0.89 -6.84 -19.25
C PHE A 82 -0.15 -6.50 -20.33
N ARG A 83 -1.12 -5.63 -20.01
CA ARG A 83 -2.13 -5.20 -20.99
C ARG A 83 -1.50 -4.49 -22.19
N LYS A 84 -0.51 -3.63 -21.95
CA LYS A 84 0.23 -2.97 -23.03
C LYS A 84 0.94 -4.00 -23.93
N GLN A 85 1.55 -5.02 -23.35
CA GLN A 85 2.22 -6.05 -24.13
C GLN A 85 1.21 -6.87 -24.94
N GLU A 86 0.08 -7.25 -24.35
CA GLU A 86 -1.00 -7.95 -25.06
C GLU A 86 -1.50 -7.16 -26.28
N LEU A 87 -1.69 -5.84 -26.14
CA LEU A 87 -2.10 -4.98 -27.27
C LEU A 87 -1.04 -4.94 -28.38
N LYS A 88 0.25 -4.95 -28.03
CA LYS A 88 1.32 -5.02 -29.02
C LYS A 88 1.34 -6.36 -29.74
N ASP A 89 1.16 -7.44 -29.00
CA ASP A 89 1.09 -8.78 -29.58
C ASP A 89 -0.11 -8.89 -30.55
N ILE A 90 -1.25 -8.27 -30.22
CA ILE A 90 -2.42 -8.16 -31.11
C ILE A 90 -2.06 -7.37 -32.38
N LEU A 91 -1.37 -6.24 -32.27
CA LEU A 91 -0.95 -5.44 -33.43
C LEU A 91 0.01 -6.22 -34.35
N ASP A 92 0.97 -6.94 -33.76
CA ASP A 92 1.90 -7.79 -34.50
C ASP A 92 1.18 -8.97 -35.20
N GLU A 93 0.21 -9.58 -34.51
CA GLU A 93 -0.64 -10.62 -35.11
C GLU A 93 -1.49 -10.08 -36.26
N MET A 94 -2.05 -8.88 -36.11
CA MET A 94 -2.81 -8.22 -37.16
C MET A 94 -1.96 -7.93 -38.41
N GLU A 95 -0.71 -7.50 -38.24
CA GLU A 95 0.22 -7.34 -39.35
C GLU A 95 0.42 -8.67 -40.09
N LEU A 96 0.62 -9.77 -39.37
CA LEU A 96 0.79 -11.09 -39.96
C LEU A 96 -0.47 -11.52 -40.73
N ARG A 97 -1.66 -11.32 -40.16
CA ARG A 97 -2.94 -11.64 -40.80
C ARG A 97 -3.17 -10.84 -42.08
N LEU A 98 -2.76 -9.57 -42.12
CA LEU A 98 -2.82 -8.77 -43.35
C LEU A 98 -1.91 -9.37 -44.43
N VAL A 99 -0.67 -9.73 -44.08
CA VAL A 99 0.30 -10.32 -45.02
C VAL A 99 -0.20 -11.64 -45.62
N ILE A 100 -0.91 -12.45 -44.83
CA ILE A 100 -1.52 -13.71 -45.29
C ILE A 100 -2.83 -13.47 -46.08
N GLY A 101 -3.38 -12.26 -46.03
CA GLY A 101 -4.62 -11.87 -46.71
C GLY A 101 -5.88 -12.30 -45.97
N GLU A 102 -5.79 -12.56 -44.65
CA GLU A 102 -6.95 -12.90 -43.81
C GLU A 102 -7.77 -11.66 -43.42
N ILE A 103 -7.13 -10.49 -43.37
CA ILE A 103 -7.78 -9.21 -43.13
C ILE A 103 -7.39 -8.20 -44.21
N ASP A 104 -8.24 -7.20 -44.45
CA ASP A 104 -7.95 -6.10 -45.36
C ASP A 104 -7.28 -4.91 -44.65
N GLU A 105 -6.73 -3.99 -45.45
CA GLU A 105 -6.03 -2.80 -44.96
C GLU A 105 -6.94 -1.86 -44.16
N GLU A 106 -8.24 -1.80 -44.49
CA GLU A 106 -9.21 -0.93 -43.80
C GLU A 106 -9.48 -1.43 -42.38
N THR A 107 -9.70 -2.74 -42.23
CA THR A 107 -9.88 -3.43 -40.95
C THR A 107 -8.64 -3.27 -40.10
N LYS A 108 -7.45 -3.45 -40.69
CA LYS A 108 -6.19 -3.22 -39.99
C LYS A 108 -6.09 -1.79 -39.48
N ALA A 109 -6.25 -0.79 -40.35
CA ALA A 109 -6.11 0.61 -39.99
C ALA A 109 -7.04 1.00 -38.83
N ARG A 110 -8.30 0.54 -38.85
CA ARG A 110 -9.27 0.84 -37.78
C ARG A 110 -8.86 0.27 -36.43
N GLN A 111 -8.51 -1.02 -36.35
CA GLN A 111 -8.16 -1.63 -35.07
C GLN A 111 -6.76 -1.20 -34.59
N THR A 112 -5.83 -0.92 -35.52
CA THR A 112 -4.54 -0.32 -35.18
C THR A 112 -4.73 1.01 -34.45
N GLN A 113 -5.59 1.88 -34.99
CA GLN A 113 -5.90 3.15 -34.33
C GLN A 113 -6.48 2.94 -32.92
N GLU A 114 -7.46 2.05 -32.77
CA GLU A 114 -8.09 1.75 -31.46
C GLU A 114 -7.07 1.25 -30.43
N HIS A 115 -6.21 0.30 -30.81
CA HIS A 115 -5.20 -0.25 -29.91
C HIS A 115 -4.05 0.72 -29.65
N GLU A 116 -3.65 1.55 -30.61
CA GLU A 116 -2.66 2.61 -30.39
C GLU A 116 -3.16 3.68 -29.44
N GLU A 117 -4.44 4.07 -29.53
CA GLU A 117 -5.08 4.98 -28.58
C GLU A 117 -5.10 4.37 -27.15
N GLU A 118 -5.47 3.09 -27.02
CA GLU A 118 -5.44 2.38 -25.73
C GLU A 118 -4.00 2.28 -25.16
N ILE A 119 -3.00 1.98 -25.99
CA ILE A 119 -1.59 1.96 -25.59
C ILE A 119 -1.15 3.34 -25.10
N ALA A 120 -1.53 4.42 -25.79
CA ALA A 120 -1.18 5.78 -25.39
C ALA A 120 -1.81 6.16 -24.03
N GLU A 121 -3.06 5.75 -23.78
CA GLU A 121 -3.68 5.91 -22.47
C GLU A 121 -2.95 5.13 -21.37
N ILE A 122 -2.57 3.88 -21.65
CA ILE A 122 -1.82 3.05 -20.73
C ILE A 122 -0.47 3.70 -20.41
N ASP A 123 0.22 4.26 -21.39
CA ASP A 123 1.50 4.96 -21.18
C ASP A 123 1.36 6.19 -20.30
N SER A 124 0.29 6.97 -20.48
CA SER A 124 -0.03 8.09 -19.57
C SER A 124 -0.28 7.60 -18.14
N LYS A 125 -1.01 6.48 -17.96
CA LYS A 125 -1.28 5.89 -16.64
C LYS A 125 -0.01 5.35 -15.99
N LEU A 126 0.85 4.68 -16.75
CA LEU A 126 2.15 4.16 -16.29
C LEU A 126 3.07 5.30 -15.84
N ALA A 127 3.17 6.38 -16.61
CA ALA A 127 3.97 7.56 -16.22
C ALA A 127 3.47 8.20 -14.92
N ALA A 128 2.14 8.26 -14.73
CA ALA A 128 1.54 8.75 -13.49
C ALA A 128 1.82 7.82 -12.29
N LEU A 129 1.76 6.50 -12.50
CA LEU A 129 2.10 5.51 -11.48
C LEU A 129 3.58 5.57 -11.09
N ASP A 130 4.49 5.71 -12.04
CA ASP A 130 5.92 5.87 -11.78
C ASP A 130 6.21 7.06 -10.86
N LEU A 131 5.54 8.19 -11.09
CA LEU A 131 5.67 9.36 -10.25
C LEU A 131 5.12 9.11 -8.84
N LYS A 132 3.98 8.42 -8.72
CA LYS A 132 3.40 8.03 -7.43
C LYS A 132 4.32 7.06 -6.66
N ILE A 133 4.86 6.04 -7.33
CA ILE A 133 5.78 5.07 -6.73
C ILE A 133 7.03 5.77 -6.20
N LYS A 134 7.65 6.65 -7.00
CA LYS A 134 8.81 7.44 -6.56
C LYS A 134 8.48 8.32 -5.34
N ASN A 135 7.31 8.92 -5.31
CA ASN A 135 6.86 9.71 -4.17
C ASN A 135 6.69 8.84 -2.93
N TYR A 136 5.96 7.72 -3.03
CA TYR A 136 5.79 6.81 -1.89
C TYR A 136 7.11 6.25 -1.38
N GLN A 137 8.03 5.86 -2.26
CA GLN A 137 9.38 5.41 -1.88
C GLN A 137 10.17 6.49 -1.13
N LYS A 138 10.04 7.75 -1.54
CA LYS A 138 10.67 8.88 -0.82
C LYS A 138 10.09 9.07 0.58
N LEU A 139 8.76 8.96 0.72
CA LEU A 139 8.09 9.10 2.01
C LEU A 139 8.42 7.92 2.95
N THR A 140 8.43 6.68 2.44
CA THR A 140 8.75 5.49 3.26
C THR A 140 10.22 5.43 3.65
N ALA A 141 11.15 5.85 2.78
CA ALA A 141 12.57 5.93 3.12
C ALA A 141 12.88 6.96 4.22
N SER A 142 12.02 7.96 4.40
CA SER A 142 12.17 9.00 5.43
C SER A 142 11.58 8.59 6.77
N GLN A 143 10.96 7.41 6.89
CA GLN A 143 10.37 6.99 8.15
C GLN A 143 11.44 6.68 9.19
N PRO A 144 11.29 7.23 10.42
CA PRO A 144 12.11 6.79 11.53
C PRO A 144 11.77 5.32 11.79
N LYS A 145 12.75 4.44 11.54
CA LYS A 145 12.65 3.06 12.01
C LYS A 145 12.36 3.10 13.50
N PRO A 146 11.37 2.34 14.02
CA PRO A 146 11.07 2.33 15.44
C PRO A 146 12.33 1.91 16.17
N SER A 147 13.03 2.90 16.73
CA SER A 147 14.15 2.68 17.61
C SER A 147 13.53 2.07 18.84
N MET A 148 13.63 0.75 18.96
CA MET A 148 13.13 0.02 20.12
C MET A 148 13.52 0.80 21.36
N VAL A 149 12.49 1.31 22.04
CA VAL A 149 12.62 2.01 23.31
C VAL A 149 13.49 1.12 24.16
N ARG A 150 14.73 1.57 24.40
CA ARG A 150 15.67 0.90 25.27
C ARG A 150 15.02 0.90 26.64
N GLU A 151 14.47 -0.25 27.01
CA GLU A 151 13.87 -0.48 28.32
C GLU A 151 14.87 0.05 29.37
N PRO A 152 14.43 0.91 30.31
CA PRO A 152 15.34 1.43 31.32
C PRO A 152 15.99 0.26 32.04
N PRO A 153 17.32 0.31 32.30
CA PRO A 153 18.05 -0.81 32.88
C PRO A 153 17.35 -1.23 34.18
N GLN A 154 16.86 -2.47 34.21
CA GLN A 154 16.33 -3.07 35.44
C GLN A 154 17.41 -2.96 36.52
N PRO A 155 17.07 -2.50 37.75
CA PRO A 155 18.02 -2.48 38.84
C PRO A 155 18.57 -3.90 39.07
N PRO A 156 19.87 -4.03 39.36
CA PRO A 156 20.51 -5.34 39.49
C PRO A 156 19.81 -6.19 40.56
N PRO A 157 19.66 -7.50 40.34
CA PRO A 157 19.07 -8.41 41.32
C PRO A 157 19.86 -8.33 42.62
N GLU A 158 19.14 -8.11 43.73
CA GLU A 158 19.74 -8.11 45.06
C GLU A 158 20.49 -9.43 45.31
N PRO A 159 21.69 -9.37 45.92
CA PRO A 159 22.49 -10.56 46.17
C PRO A 159 21.71 -11.54 47.08
N PRO A 160 21.72 -12.85 46.76
CA PRO A 160 21.04 -13.85 47.56
C PRO A 160 21.61 -13.88 48.98
N LYS A 161 20.73 -13.80 49.98
CA LYS A 161 21.08 -13.97 51.38
C LYS A 161 21.80 -15.31 51.58
N PRO A 162 22.89 -15.38 52.37
CA PRO A 162 23.64 -16.60 52.58
C PRO A 162 22.78 -17.62 53.32
N VAL A 163 22.38 -18.67 52.61
CA VAL A 163 21.76 -19.85 53.21
C VAL A 163 22.86 -20.63 53.92
N VAL A 164 22.74 -20.68 55.24
CA VAL A 164 23.57 -21.43 56.16
C VAL A 164 23.60 -22.91 55.75
N ALA A 165 24.80 -23.44 55.55
CA ALA A 165 25.03 -24.86 55.31
C ALA A 165 24.64 -25.71 56.52
N PRO A 166 24.09 -26.91 56.30
CA PRO A 166 24.65 -28.07 56.99
C PRO A 166 24.82 -29.31 56.10
N ARG A 167 26.08 -29.76 56.07
CA ARG A 167 26.63 -31.12 56.26
C ARG A 167 26.11 -32.31 55.40
N PRO A 168 27.03 -33.18 54.90
CA PRO A 168 26.73 -34.19 53.88
C PRO A 168 26.37 -35.57 54.46
N ALA A 169 25.49 -36.30 53.76
CA ALA A 169 25.39 -37.76 53.87
C ALA A 169 24.72 -38.41 52.63
N ALA A 170 25.38 -39.47 52.14
CA ALA A 170 24.85 -40.70 51.52
C ALA A 170 24.20 -40.68 50.11
N ALA A 171 25.01 -41.11 49.14
CA ALA A 171 24.82 -42.22 48.18
C ALA A 171 23.42 -42.62 47.61
N GLN A 172 23.34 -42.51 46.26
CA GLN A 172 22.72 -43.42 45.24
C GLN A 172 21.18 -43.62 45.20
N PRO A 173 20.57 -44.16 44.10
CA PRO A 173 21.05 -44.46 42.72
C PRO A 173 20.15 -43.92 41.57
N LYS A 174 20.62 -44.09 40.33
CA LYS A 174 19.99 -43.78 39.02
C LYS A 174 18.70 -44.58 38.73
N PRO A 175 17.84 -44.08 37.80
CA PRO A 175 17.18 -44.98 36.85
C PRO A 175 17.31 -44.57 35.36
N ALA A 176 17.72 -45.59 34.60
CA ALA A 176 17.25 -46.05 33.27
C ALA A 176 16.95 -45.05 32.13
N VAL A 177 17.84 -45.11 31.13
CA VAL A 177 17.67 -44.71 29.73
C VAL A 177 16.66 -45.64 29.04
N ARG A 178 15.74 -45.05 28.27
CA ARG A 178 14.77 -45.77 27.41
C ARG A 178 15.19 -45.62 25.95
N PRO A 179 15.48 -46.69 25.20
CA PRO A 179 15.71 -46.63 23.76
C PRO A 179 14.38 -46.68 22.99
N GLN A 180 14.23 -45.83 21.98
CA GLN A 180 13.20 -45.97 20.94
C GLN A 180 13.74 -46.86 19.81
N PRO A 181 12.91 -47.76 19.24
CA PRO A 181 13.26 -48.55 18.07
C PRO A 181 12.95 -47.82 16.76
N GLU A 182 13.87 -47.98 15.80
CA GLU A 182 13.68 -47.74 14.37
C GLU A 182 12.66 -48.75 13.78
N PRO A 183 11.98 -48.38 12.68
CA PRO A 183 11.58 -49.37 11.70
C PRO A 183 12.33 -49.18 10.36
N ASP A 184 13.06 -50.26 10.09
CA ASP A 184 13.43 -50.95 8.86
C ASP A 184 12.83 -50.54 7.51
N VAL A 185 13.60 -50.89 6.48
CA VAL A 185 13.59 -50.50 5.07
C VAL A 185 13.16 -51.70 4.24
N THR A 186 12.13 -51.64 3.38
CA THR A 186 12.00 -52.51 2.19
C THR A 186 10.95 -51.89 1.26
N GLN A 187 11.33 -51.15 0.21
CA GLN A 187 11.59 -51.63 -1.18
C GLN A 187 10.33 -52.17 -1.87
N MET A 188 9.83 -51.47 -2.91
CA MET A 188 9.50 -52.08 -4.20
C MET A 188 9.28 -51.02 -5.28
N ASP A 189 10.15 -51.12 -6.28
CA ASP A 189 10.11 -50.51 -7.60
C ASP A 189 8.89 -51.05 -8.38
N VAL A 190 8.02 -50.17 -8.85
CA VAL A 190 6.98 -50.50 -9.84
C VAL A 190 6.87 -49.34 -10.83
N PRO A 191 7.13 -49.55 -12.14
CA PRO A 191 6.97 -48.52 -13.16
C PRO A 191 5.48 -48.21 -13.39
N PRO A 192 5.07 -46.95 -13.59
CA PRO A 192 3.69 -46.60 -13.87
C PRO A 192 3.29 -47.06 -15.29
N GLN A 193 2.34 -47.98 -15.37
CA GLN A 193 1.63 -48.26 -16.62
C GLN A 193 0.73 -47.06 -17.00
N PRO A 194 0.60 -46.73 -18.30
CA PRO A 194 -0.37 -45.75 -18.75
C PRO A 194 -1.78 -46.35 -18.68
N HIS A 195 -2.54 -45.95 -17.66
CA HIS A 195 -3.98 -46.20 -17.65
C HIS A 195 -4.64 -45.40 -18.76
N ARG A 196 -5.03 -46.13 -19.80
CA ARG A 196 -5.98 -45.76 -20.85
C ARG A 196 -7.28 -45.33 -20.18
N LEU A 197 -7.50 -44.02 -20.10
CA LEU A 197 -8.78 -43.43 -19.72
C LEU A 197 -9.79 -43.73 -20.83
N GLU A 198 -10.77 -44.58 -20.52
CA GLU A 198 -11.98 -44.71 -21.33
C GLU A 198 -12.74 -43.37 -21.32
N PRO A 199 -13.23 -42.90 -22.47
CA PRO A 199 -14.02 -41.68 -22.53
C PRO A 199 -15.38 -41.92 -21.83
N LYS A 200 -15.56 -41.27 -20.69
CA LYS A 200 -16.88 -41.09 -20.06
C LYS A 200 -17.84 -40.46 -21.09
N PRO A 201 -19.06 -40.98 -21.26
CA PRO A 201 -20.05 -40.33 -22.12
C PRO A 201 -20.35 -38.94 -21.58
N ALA A 202 -20.27 -37.95 -22.49
CA ALA A 202 -20.58 -36.56 -22.22
C ALA A 202 -21.99 -36.43 -21.63
N HIS A 203 -22.07 -36.02 -20.37
CA HIS A 203 -23.29 -35.45 -19.83
C HIS A 203 -23.57 -34.16 -20.61
N LYS A 204 -24.62 -34.20 -21.45
CA LYS A 204 -25.22 -32.99 -22.00
C LYS A 204 -25.53 -32.05 -20.83
N PRO A 205 -25.05 -30.79 -20.85
CA PRO A 205 -25.51 -29.80 -19.89
C PRO A 205 -27.03 -29.64 -20.05
N PRO A 206 -27.77 -29.48 -18.94
CA PRO A 206 -29.18 -29.15 -19.01
C PRO A 206 -29.35 -27.82 -19.78
N PRO A 207 -30.44 -27.67 -20.54
CA PRO A 207 -30.72 -26.42 -21.24
C PRO A 207 -30.79 -25.28 -20.22
N PRO A 208 -30.25 -24.09 -20.53
CA PRO A 208 -30.31 -22.95 -19.64
C PRO A 208 -31.77 -22.65 -19.30
N GLU A 209 -32.06 -22.68 -18.01
CA GLU A 209 -33.33 -22.27 -17.44
C GLU A 209 -33.59 -20.84 -17.92
N ARG A 210 -34.64 -20.67 -18.74
CA ARG A 210 -35.08 -19.36 -19.22
C ARG A 210 -35.46 -18.53 -18.00
N GLN A 211 -34.57 -17.64 -17.58
CA GLN A 211 -34.92 -16.58 -16.66
C GLN A 211 -36.09 -15.80 -17.27
N PRO A 212 -37.18 -15.56 -16.52
CA PRO A 212 -38.26 -14.70 -16.98
C PRO A 212 -37.67 -13.33 -17.30
N ALA A 213 -38.01 -12.83 -18.48
CA ALA A 213 -37.59 -11.51 -18.92
C ALA A 213 -37.93 -10.46 -17.83
N PRO A 214 -36.98 -9.59 -17.44
CA PRO A 214 -37.29 -8.53 -16.51
C PRO A 214 -38.36 -7.64 -17.12
N GLU A 215 -39.47 -7.47 -16.41
CA GLU A 215 -40.51 -6.51 -16.75
C GLU A 215 -39.86 -5.12 -16.97
N PRO A 216 -40.25 -4.39 -18.03
CA PRO A 216 -39.72 -3.05 -18.28
C PRO A 216 -40.21 -2.12 -17.17
N LYS A 217 -39.35 -1.90 -16.16
CA LYS A 217 -39.53 -0.79 -15.23
C LYS A 217 -39.52 0.49 -16.06
N ALA A 218 -40.64 1.18 -16.03
CA ALA A 218 -40.82 2.49 -16.64
C ALA A 218 -39.65 3.40 -16.24
N ILE A 219 -38.82 3.74 -17.22
CA ILE A 219 -37.76 4.74 -17.08
C ILE A 219 -38.47 6.06 -16.80
N PRO A 220 -38.25 6.72 -15.64
CA PRO A 220 -38.70 8.09 -15.49
C PRO A 220 -37.92 8.91 -16.50
N THR A 221 -38.63 9.46 -17.50
CA THR A 221 -38.12 10.41 -18.48
C THR A 221 -37.62 11.67 -17.75
N GLN A 222 -36.43 11.60 -17.18
CA GLN A 222 -35.67 12.79 -16.83
C GLN A 222 -35.15 13.36 -18.15
N ARG A 223 -35.93 14.30 -18.66
CA ARG A 223 -35.55 15.19 -19.76
C ARG A 223 -34.21 15.82 -19.37
N PRO A 224 -33.12 15.59 -20.13
CA PRO A 224 -31.87 16.27 -19.86
C PRO A 224 -32.12 17.76 -19.98
N ALA A 225 -31.87 18.49 -18.89
CA ALA A 225 -31.83 19.94 -18.91
C ALA A 225 -30.69 20.34 -19.84
N PHE A 226 -31.03 20.85 -21.02
CA PHE A 226 -30.05 21.48 -21.90
C PHE A 226 -29.31 22.56 -21.10
N PRO A 227 -27.97 22.58 -21.09
CA PRO A 227 -27.22 23.66 -20.48
C PRO A 227 -27.60 24.95 -21.20
N GLN A 228 -28.19 25.90 -20.47
CA GLN A 228 -28.41 27.23 -21.02
C GLN A 228 -27.04 27.85 -21.31
N PRO A 229 -26.80 28.38 -22.53
CA PRO A 229 -25.57 29.10 -22.81
C PRO A 229 -25.48 30.30 -21.88
N LYS A 230 -24.36 30.40 -21.15
CA LYS A 230 -24.03 31.61 -20.37
C LYS A 230 -24.13 32.83 -21.29
N PRO A 231 -24.78 33.93 -20.86
CA PRO A 231 -24.74 35.18 -21.61
C PRO A 231 -23.29 35.61 -21.81
N ALA A 232 -22.92 35.83 -23.07
CA ALA A 232 -21.60 36.30 -23.45
C ALA A 232 -21.29 37.60 -22.71
N ALA A 233 -20.11 37.67 -22.10
CA ALA A 233 -19.62 38.89 -21.49
C ALA A 233 -19.58 40.02 -22.55
N PRO A 234 -19.98 41.25 -22.20
CA PRO A 234 -19.86 42.39 -23.10
C PRO A 234 -18.40 42.57 -23.51
N ALA A 235 -18.18 42.80 -24.81
CA ALA A 235 -16.86 42.99 -25.38
C ALA A 235 -16.10 44.12 -24.65
N PRO A 236 -14.79 43.96 -24.38
CA PRO A 236 -13.98 45.03 -23.81
C PRO A 236 -14.00 46.25 -24.74
N PRO A 237 -14.02 47.48 -24.19
CA PRO A 237 -13.96 48.69 -24.99
C PRO A 237 -12.68 48.72 -25.84
N PRO A 238 -12.74 49.28 -27.06
CA PRO A 238 -11.57 49.36 -27.95
C PRO A 238 -10.44 50.13 -27.27
N GLU A 239 -9.25 49.53 -27.34
CA GLU A 239 -8.00 50.06 -26.81
C GLU A 239 -7.70 51.43 -27.47
N PRO A 240 -7.36 52.48 -26.70
CA PRO A 240 -7.10 53.80 -27.24
C PRO A 240 -5.87 53.78 -28.15
N ALA A 241 -6.01 54.35 -29.35
CA ALA A 241 -4.95 54.41 -30.35
C ALA A 241 -3.67 55.07 -29.79
N PRO A 242 -2.48 54.57 -30.14
CA PRO A 242 -1.22 55.14 -29.69
C PRO A 242 -1.05 56.57 -30.23
N LEU A 243 -0.69 57.48 -29.33
CA LEU A 243 -0.41 58.87 -29.67
C LEU A 243 0.78 58.96 -30.65
N PRO A 244 0.73 59.86 -31.64
CA PRO A 244 1.84 60.05 -32.57
C PRO A 244 3.07 60.61 -31.83
N PRO A 245 4.29 60.22 -32.25
CA PRO A 245 5.51 60.71 -31.63
C PRO A 245 5.64 62.22 -31.82
N THR A 246 5.93 62.92 -30.74
CA THR A 246 6.25 64.34 -30.72
C THR A 246 7.56 64.58 -31.48
N PRO A 247 7.60 65.47 -32.49
CA PRO A 247 8.85 65.85 -33.13
C PRO A 247 9.72 66.68 -32.16
N ALA A 248 11.02 66.41 -32.21
CA ALA A 248 12.08 67.06 -31.43
C ALA A 248 12.36 68.50 -31.88
#